data_AF-A0A7X3A6Y2-F1
#
_entry.id   AF-A0A7X3A6Y2-F1
#
_cell.length_a   1.000
_cell.length_b   1.000
_cell.length_c   1.000
_cell.angle_alpha   90.00
_cell.angle_beta   90.00
_cell.angle_gamma   90.00
#
_symmetry.space_group_name_H-M   'P 1'
#
loop_
_entity.id
_entity.type
_entity.pdbx_description
1 polymer ?
#
loop_
_entity_poly.entity_id
_entity_poly.type
_entity_poly.pdbx_seq_one_letter_code
_entity_poly.pdbx_strand_id
1 'polypeptide(L)' 'MKKLKSRKFILAVVGAGLIVANDGLDLGINSDTVIAFAGLLATWIVGESAVDAKRAAASSEAPNLNDME' A
#
# COMPACT_ATOMS: atom_id res chain seq x y z
N MET A 1 15.77 0.76 -6.75
CA MET A 1 15.64 0.17 -5.40
C MET A 1 14.76 0.97 -4.42
N LYS A 2 14.53 2.29 -4.58
CA LYS A 2 13.58 3.04 -3.71
C LYS A 2 12.12 2.53 -3.77
N LYS A 3 11.65 2.03 -4.91
CA LYS A 3 10.27 1.50 -5.09
C LYS A 3 9.99 0.21 -4.28
N LEU A 4 11.00 -0.65 -4.06
CA LEU A 4 10.88 -1.88 -3.27
C LEU A 4 10.86 -1.62 -1.75
N LYS A 5 11.28 -0.42 -1.31
CA LYS A 5 11.20 0.04 0.07
C LYS A 5 9.94 0.90 0.33
N SER A 6 8.94 0.80 -0.55
CA SER A 6 7.65 1.45 -0.35
C SER A 6 6.92 0.76 0.79
N ARG A 7 6.55 1.53 1.83
CA ARG A 7 5.84 1.01 3.02
C ARG A 7 4.57 0.24 2.63
N LYS A 8 3.89 0.70 1.58
CA LYS A 8 2.70 0.06 0.99
C LYS A 8 2.99 -1.33 0.42
N PHE A 9 4.11 -1.48 -0.28
CA PHE A 9 4.52 -2.76 -0.85
C PHE A 9 4.89 -3.75 0.24
N ILE A 10 5.62 -3.30 1.27
CA ILE A 10 6.00 -4.14 2.41
C ILE A 10 4.75 -4.57 3.19
N LEU A 11 3.81 -3.66 3.46
CA LEU A 11 2.55 -3.99 4.13
C LEU A 11 1.69 -4.97 3.33
N ALA A 12 1.63 -4.82 1.99
CA ALA A 12 0.93 -5.77 1.14
C ALA A 12 1.54 -7.17 1.21
N VAL A 13 2.86 -7.27 1.10
CA VAL A 13 3.58 -8.56 1.13
C VAL A 13 3.51 -9.21 2.51
N VAL A 14 3.73 -8.44 3.59
CA VAL A 14 3.63 -8.94 4.97
C VAL A 14 2.19 -9.36 5.29
N GLY A 15 1.21 -8.56 4.86
CA GLY A 15 -0.22 -8.88 5.04
C GLY A 15 -0.60 -10.17 4.33
N ALA A 16 -0.27 -10.31 3.05
CA ALA A 16 -0.51 -11.54 2.30
C ALA A 16 0.25 -12.74 2.90
N GLY A 17 1.49 -12.51 3.34
CA GLY A 17 2.30 -13.54 4.02
C GLY A 17 1.67 -14.01 5.33
N LEU A 18 1.08 -13.11 6.13
CA LEU A 18 0.38 -13.48 7.36
C LEU A 18 -0.88 -14.29 7.10
N ILE A 19 -1.63 -13.98 6.04
CA ILE A 19 -2.82 -14.76 5.63
C ILE A 19 -2.40 -16.18 5.23
N VAL A 20 -1.39 -16.30 4.37
CA VAL A 20 -0.87 -17.61 3.91
C VAL A 20 -0.23 -18.38 5.06
N ALA A 21 0.49 -17.70 5.96
CA ALA A 21 1.07 -18.34 7.14
C ALA A 21 -0.01 -18.81 8.12
N ASN A 22 -1.12 -18.08 8.27
CA ASN A 22 -2.25 -18.53 9.06
C ASN A 22 -2.82 -19.86 8.53
N ASP A 23 -3.08 -19.92 7.22
CA ASP A 23 -3.68 -21.10 6.60
C ASP A 23 -2.67 -22.26 6.49
N GLY A 24 -1.40 -21.96 6.27
CA GLY A 24 -0.34 -22.96 6.08
C GLY A 24 0.24 -23.54 7.38
N LEU A 25 0.22 -22.77 8.48
CA LEU A 25 0.67 -23.21 9.81
C LEU A 25 -0.49 -23.53 10.75
N ASP A 26 -1.73 -23.42 10.27
CA ASP A 26 -2.98 -23.62 11.03
C ASP A 26 -2.98 -22.87 12.37
N LEU A 27 -2.68 -21.56 12.31
CA LEU A 27 -2.54 -20.71 13.50
C LEU A 27 -3.86 -20.48 14.25
N GLY A 28 -4.97 -21.04 13.76
CA GLY A 28 -6.28 -20.98 14.41
C GLY A 28 -6.95 -19.60 14.36
N ILE A 29 -6.46 -18.67 13.54
CA ILE A 29 -7.13 -17.37 13.38
C ILE A 29 -8.39 -17.58 12.56
N ASN A 30 -9.52 -17.08 13.08
CA ASN A 30 -10.81 -17.16 12.41
C ASN A 30 -10.76 -16.51 11.01
N SER A 31 -11.30 -17.21 10.00
CA SER A 31 -11.32 -16.75 8.60
C SER A 31 -11.99 -15.40 8.42
N ASP A 32 -13.05 -15.10 9.15
CA ASP A 32 -13.72 -13.79 9.10
C ASP A 32 -12.78 -12.66 9.57
N THR A 33 -11.94 -12.93 10.58
CA THR A 33 -10.92 -11.99 11.06
C THR A 33 -9.84 -11.77 9.99
N VAL A 34 -9.42 -12.84 9.31
CA VAL A 34 -8.41 -12.79 8.24
C VAL A 34 -8.93 -11.95 7.06
N ILE A 35 -10.17 -12.20 6.63
CA ILE A 35 -10.82 -11.47 5.54
C ILE A 35 -11.04 -10.00 5.94
N ALA A 36 -11.51 -9.73 7.16
CA ALA A 36 -11.68 -8.37 7.65
C ALA A 36 -10.35 -7.60 7.68
N PHE A 37 -9.28 -8.23 8.16
CA PHE A 37 -7.94 -7.67 8.19
C PHE A 37 -7.39 -7.41 6.77
N ALA A 38 -7.58 -8.35 5.85
CA ALA A 38 -7.20 -8.20 4.45
C ALA A 38 -7.94 -7.02 3.79
N GLY A 39 -9.23 -6.87 4.06
CA GLY A 39 -10.04 -5.75 3.58
C GLY A 39 -9.57 -4.39 4.10
N LEU A 40 -9.24 -4.31 5.39
CA LEU A 40 -8.68 -3.09 5.99
C LEU A 40 -7.33 -2.71 5.37
N LEU A 41 -6.44 -3.68 5.21
CA LEU A 41 -5.14 -3.50 4.55
C LEU A 41 -5.31 -3.02 3.10
N ALA A 42 -6.15 -3.69 2.32
CA ALA A 42 -6.40 -3.33 0.93
C ALA A 42 -6.94 -1.91 0.82
N THR A 43 -7.93 -1.56 1.65
CA THR A 43 -8.52 -0.21 1.67
C THR A 43 -7.47 0.86 1.97
N TRP A 44 -6.60 0.62 2.95
CA TRP A 44 -5.51 1.53 3.29
C TRP A 44 -4.51 1.69 2.15
N ILE A 45 -4.09 0.59 1.52
CA ILE A 45 -3.15 0.63 0.38
C ILE A 45 -3.73 1.43 -0.79
N VAL A 46 -5.01 1.22 -1.11
CA VAL A 46 -5.70 1.93 -2.20
C VAL A 46 -5.82 3.43 -1.87
N GLY A 47 -6.24 3.78 -0.65
CA GLY A 47 -6.36 5.17 -0.22
C GLY A 47 -5.01 5.93 -0.25
N GLU A 48 -3.97 5.32 0.29
CA GLU A 48 -2.61 5.88 0.28
C GLU A 48 -2.04 5.97 -1.16
N SER A 49 -2.47 5.09 -2.07
CA SER A 49 -2.10 5.16 -3.48
C SER A 49 -2.80 6.30 -4.20
N ALA A 50 -4.07 6.58 -3.89
CA ALA A 50 -4.81 7.72 -4.43
C ALA A 50 -4.23 9.06 -3.96
N VAL A 51 -3.88 9.16 -2.67
CA VAL A 51 -3.23 10.36 -2.10
C VAL A 51 -1.87 10.60 -2.75
N ASP A 52 -1.05 9.57 -2.91
CA ASP A 52 0.25 9.69 -3.58
C ASP A 52 0.11 10.09 -5.05
N ALA A 53 -0.87 9.54 -5.77
CA ALA A 53 -1.13 9.93 -7.16
C ALA A 53 -1.49 11.42 -7.26
N LYS A 54 -2.35 11.92 -6.35
CA LYS A 54 -2.72 13.33 -6.28
C LYS A 54 -1.53 14.22 -5.93
N ARG A 55 -0.67 13.81 -4.99
CA ARG A 55 0.56 14.54 -4.64
C ARG A 55 1.54 14.60 -5.81
N ALA A 56 1.72 13.48 -6.52
CA ALA A 56 2.58 13.42 -7.69
C ALA A 56 2.08 14.32 -8.83
N ALA A 57 0.78 14.33 -9.09
CA ALA A 57 0.16 15.24 -10.06
C ALA A 57 0.39 16.72 -9.70
N ALA A 58 0.12 17.11 -8.45
CA ALA A 58 0.34 18.48 -7.99
C ALA A 58 1.81 18.92 -8.04
N SER A 59 2.75 17.99 -7.88
CA SER A 59 4.20 18.28 -7.98
C SER A 59 4.67 18.48 -9.42
N SER A 60 3.92 17.97 -10.39
CA SER A 60 4.27 18.01 -11.83
C SER A 60 3.79 19.29 -12.51
N GLU A 61 2.93 20.07 -11.83
CA GLU A 61 2.28 21.28 -12.35
C GLU A 61 2.85 22.57 -11.72
N ALA A 62 3.97 22.47 -10.97
CA ALA A 62 4.73 23.66 -10.60
C ALA A 62 5.36 24.25 -11.88
N PRO A 63 5.05 25.51 -12.25
CA PRO A 63 5.63 26.12 -13.44
C PRO A 63 7.15 26.15 -13.27
N ASN A 64 7.84 25.64 -14.28
CA ASN A 64 9.29 25.66 -14.35
C ASN A 64 9.73 27.12 -14.43
N LEU A 65 10.22 27.67 -13.32
CA LEU A 65 10.66 29.07 -13.21
C LEU A 65 11.84 29.40 -14.15
N ASN A 66 12.49 28.39 -14.73
CA ASN A 66 13.57 28.55 -15.70
C ASN A 66 13.08 28.80 -17.14
N ASP A 67 11.78 28.70 -17.41
CA ASP A 67 11.20 29.03 -18.73
C ASP A 67 10.82 30.53 -18.83
N MET A 68 11.19 31.34 -17.83
CA MET A 68 10.91 32.78 -17.74
C MET A 68 12.14 33.70 -17.89
N GLU A 69 13.28 33.17 -18.34
CA GLU A 69 14.50 33.96 -18.64
C GLU A 69 14.71 34.20 -20.14
#